data_AF-A0A090TJM5-F1
#
_entry.id   AF-A0A090TJM5-F1
#
_cell.length_a   1.000
_cell.length_b   1.000
_cell.length_c   1.000
_cell.angle_alpha   90.00
_cell.angle_beta   90.00
_cell.angle_gamma   90.00
#
_symmetry.space_group_name_H-M   'P 1'
#
loop_
_entity.id
_entity.type
_entity.pdbx_description
1 polymer ?
#
loop_
_entity_poly.entity_id
_entity_poly.type
_entity_poly.pdbx_seq_one_letter_code
_entity_poly.pdbx_strand_id
1 'polypeptide(L)'
;MLDRIAPYILLISRMMLALLFMKAGWGKIVGYAQTQSYMEAMGIVGSVLPLVILLELGGGLAILVGCFTRTLSLTLAGFSVISGSSFILTFTIVGKQYT
;
A
#
# COMPACT_ATOMS: atom_id res chain seq x y z
N MET A 1 31.39 12.35 5.78
CA MET A 1 30.43 13.49 5.74
C MET A 1 28.98 12.99 5.61
N LEU A 2 28.73 11.98 4.77
CA LEU A 2 27.41 11.34 4.60
C LEU A 2 26.85 10.70 5.90
N ASP A 3 27.71 10.17 6.77
CA ASP A 3 27.28 9.48 7.99
C ASP A 3 26.58 10.40 9.02
N ARG A 4 26.83 11.72 8.96
CA ARG A 4 26.14 12.69 9.81
C ARG A 4 24.72 13.00 9.36
N ILE A 5 24.44 12.90 8.06
CA ILE A 5 23.12 13.22 7.47
C ILE A 5 22.26 11.97 7.28
N ALA A 6 22.88 10.79 7.17
CA ALA A 6 22.20 9.50 7.05
C ALA A 6 21.06 9.28 8.08
N PRO A 7 21.23 9.52 9.39
CA PRO A 7 20.15 9.29 10.35
C PRO A 7 18.94 10.21 10.13
N TYR A 8 19.17 11.46 9.69
CA TYR A 8 18.09 12.39 9.37
C TYR A 8 17.33 11.97 8.11
N ILE A 9 18.05 11.55 7.07
CA ILE A 9 17.46 11.04 5.84
C ILE A 9 16.59 9.82 6.14
N LEU A 10 17.11 8.85 6.90
CA LEU A 10 16.36 7.64 7.27
C LEU A 10 15.08 7.96 8.06
N LEU A 11 15.14 8.94 8.97
CA LEU A 11 13.97 9.37 9.74
C LEU A 11 12.90 9.99 8.84
N ILE A 12 13.31 10.89 7.93
CA ILE A 12 12.41 11.53 6.96
C ILE A 12 11.81 10.49 6.01
N SER A 13 12.62 9.59 5.45
CA SER A 13 12.14 8.52 4.58
C SER A 13 11.12 7.64 5.29
N ARG A 14 11.33 7.31 6.57
CA ARG A 14 10.37 6.54 7.37
C ARG A 14 9.04 7.27 7.53
N MET A 15 9.08 8.56 7.86
CA MET A 15 7.88 9.39 8.01
C MET A 15 7.13 9.51 6.67
N MET A 16 7.83 9.75 5.57
CA MET A 16 7.22 9.84 4.24
C MET A 16 6.56 8.53 3.82
N LEU A 17 7.23 7.40 4.03
CA LEU A 17 6.69 6.07 3.73
C LEU A 17 5.44 5.78 4.56
N ALA A 18 5.48 6.06 5.86
CA ALA A 18 4.33 5.89 6.76
C ALA A 18 3.14 6.76 6.33
N LEU A 19 3.38 8.03 5.99
CA LEU A 19 2.36 8.95 5.51
C LEU A 19 1.72 8.49 4.21
N LEU A 20 2.49 7.90 3.28
CA LEU A 20 1.99 7.35 2.02
C LEU A 20 0.94 6.25 2.28
N PHE A 21 1.28 5.27 3.10
CA PHE A 21 0.37 4.17 3.44
C PHE A 21 -0.81 4.62 4.30
N MET A 22 -0.59 5.53 5.24
CA MET A 22 -1.68 6.11 6.02
C MET A 22 -2.69 6.85 5.16
N LYS A 23 -2.21 7.69 4.23
CA LYS A 23 -3.08 8.41 3.30
C LYS A 23 -3.84 7.45 2.38
N ALA A 24 -3.17 6.41 1.89
CA ALA A 24 -3.79 5.38 1.05
C ALA A 24 -4.91 4.65 1.79
N GLY A 25 -4.65 4.14 2.99
CA GLY A 25 -5.67 3.42 3.76
C GLY A 25 -6.80 4.33 4.26
N TRP A 26 -6.51 5.58 4.61
CA TRP A 26 -7.56 6.56 4.93
C TRP A 26 -8.47 6.83 3.73
N GLY A 27 -7.90 6.95 2.53
CA GLY A 27 -8.66 7.10 1.29
C GLY A 27 -9.63 5.93 1.06
N LYS A 28 -9.23 4.71 1.43
CA LYS A 28 -10.08 3.51 1.32
C LYS A 28 -11.19 3.45 2.36
N ILE A 29 -11.04 4.09 3.53
CA ILE A 29 -12.13 4.25 4.50
C ILE A 29 -13.19 5.21 3.95
N VAL A 30 -12.75 6.37 3.47
CA VAL A 30 -13.67 7.40 2.94
C VAL A 30 -14.36 6.94 1.67
N GLY A 31 -13.61 6.29 0.77
CA GLY A 31 -14.09 5.79 -0.52
C GLY A 31 -14.35 4.28 -0.53
N TYR A 32 -14.89 3.71 0.54
CA TYR A 32 -15.03 2.25 0.69
C TYR A 32 -15.76 1.59 -0.47
N ALA A 33 -16.97 2.08 -0.80
CA ALA A 33 -17.79 1.52 -1.89
C ALA A 33 -17.12 1.65 -3.27
N GLN A 34 -16.45 2.78 -3.52
CA GLN A 34 -15.72 3.02 -4.76
C GLN A 34 -14.47 2.13 -4.89
N THR A 35 -13.77 1.90 -3.78
CA THR A 35 -12.63 0.99 -3.75
C THR A 35 -13.08 -0.45 -3.95
N GLN A 36 -14.23 -0.81 -3.39
CA GLN A 36 -14.80 -2.16 -3.53
C GLN A 36 -15.15 -2.46 -4.99
N SER A 37 -15.86 -1.56 -5.67
CA SER A 37 -16.19 -1.73 -7.08
C SER A 37 -14.95 -1.74 -7.97
N TYR A 38 -13.92 -0.95 -7.63
CA TYR A 38 -12.64 -0.98 -8.34
C TYR A 38 -11.90 -2.32 -8.15
N MET A 39 -11.90 -2.88 -6.95
CA MET A 39 -11.30 -4.20 -6.67
C MET A 39 -12.05 -5.32 -7.41
N GLU A 40 -13.38 -5.27 -7.42
CA GLU A 40 -14.22 -6.22 -8.16
C GLU A 40 -13.96 -6.14 -9.67
N ALA A 41 -13.78 -4.95 -10.22
CA ALA A 41 -13.38 -4.76 -11.63
C ALA A 41 -11.99 -5.32 -11.96
N MET A 42 -11.12 -5.43 -10.96
CA MET A 42 -9.79 -6.06 -11.07
C MET A 42 -9.82 -7.57 -10.75
N GLY A 43 -11.00 -8.17 -10.53
CA GLY A 43 -11.15 -9.58 -10.19
C GLY A 43 -10.76 -9.94 -8.76
N ILE A 44 -10.61 -8.95 -7.87
CA ILE A 44 -10.29 -9.14 -6.45
C ILE A 44 -11.58 -9.10 -5.64
N VAL A 45 -11.78 -10.07 -4.75
CA VAL A 45 -12.97 -10.16 -3.91
C VAL A 45 -13.03 -8.95 -2.95
N GLY A 46 -14.17 -8.24 -2.93
CA GLY A 46 -14.36 -7.04 -2.11
C GLY A 46 -14.29 -7.26 -0.59
N SER A 47 -14.44 -8.51 -0.11
CA SER A 47 -14.35 -8.85 1.32
C SER A 47 -12.95 -8.74 1.90
N VAL A 48 -11.90 -8.66 1.06
CA VAL A 48 -10.50 -8.51 1.49
C VAL A 48 -10.17 -7.05 1.82
N LEU A 49 -11.05 -6.11 1.45
CA LEU A 49 -10.83 -4.67 1.56
C LEU A 49 -10.59 -4.17 3.00
N PRO A 50 -11.33 -4.64 4.04
CA PRO A 50 -11.03 -4.29 5.43
C PRO A 50 -9.63 -4.75 5.87
N LEU A 51 -9.19 -5.92 5.41
CA LEU A 51 -7.87 -6.45 5.73
C LEU A 51 -6.77 -5.60 5.08
N VAL A 52 -6.98 -5.14 3.85
CA VAL A 52 -6.09 -4.21 3.15
C VAL A 52 -6.02 -2.86 3.88
N ILE A 53 -7.16 -2.31 4.30
CA ILE A 53 -7.21 -1.07 5.08
C ILE A 53 -6.41 -1.22 6.38
N LEU A 54 -6.61 -2.31 7.11
CA LEU A 54 -5.91 -2.58 8.36
C LEU A 54 -4.40 -2.70 8.14
N LEU A 55 -3.99 -3.35 7.05
CA LEU A 55 -2.58 -3.50 6.69
C LEU A 55 -1.95 -2.15 6.29
N GLU A 56 -2.63 -1.33 5.51
CA GLU A 56 -2.11 -0.02 5.08
C GLU A 56 -2.07 1.02 6.20
N LEU A 57 -3.18 1.21 6.92
CA LEU A 57 -3.23 2.16 8.03
C LEU A 57 -2.47 1.66 9.25
N GLY A 58 -2.71 0.41 9.66
CA GLY A 58 -2.04 -0.20 10.80
C GLY A 58 -0.55 -0.38 10.55
N GLY A 59 -0.16 -0.85 9.36
CA GLY A 59 1.25 -0.97 8.96
C GLY A 59 1.94 0.38 8.84
N GLY A 60 1.29 1.38 8.23
CA GLY A 60 1.81 2.75 8.15
C GLY A 60 2.03 3.38 9.53
N LEU A 61 1.06 3.25 10.44
CA LEU A 61 1.17 3.73 11.83
C LEU A 61 2.28 3.01 12.60
N ALA A 62 2.38 1.69 12.47
CA ALA A 62 3.41 0.94 13.19
C ALA A 62 4.83 1.26 12.67
N ILE A 63 5.01 1.50 11.36
CA ILE A 63 6.27 2.04 10.81
C ILE A 63 6.56 3.43 11.37
N LEU A 64 5.55 4.30 11.50
CA LEU A 64 5.69 5.65 12.05
C LEU A 64 6.17 5.61 13.52
N VAL A 65 5.50 4.81 14.35
CA VAL A 65 5.79 4.62 15.78
C VAL A 65 7.13 3.90 16.00
N GLY A 66 7.62 3.16 14.99
CA GLY A 66 8.87 2.41 15.07
C GLY A 66 8.69 1.00 15.66
N CYS A 67 7.46 0.50 15.75
CA CYS A 67 7.15 -0.83 16.24
C CYS A 67 7.11 -1.83 15.06
N PHE A 68 7.74 -3.01 15.20
CA PHE A 68 7.76 -4.07 14.18
C PHE A 68 8.12 -3.60 12.74
N THR A 69 8.94 -2.55 12.61
CA THR A 69 9.28 -1.90 11.33
C THR A 69 9.81 -2.88 10.28
N ARG A 70 10.60 -3.89 10.70
CA ARG A 70 11.20 -4.87 9.80
C ARG A 70 10.17 -5.84 9.19
N THR A 71 9.24 -6.34 10.00
CA THR A 71 8.23 -7.29 9.52
C THR A 71 7.17 -6.57 8.70
N LEU A 72 6.70 -5.41 9.18
CA LEU A 72 5.66 -4.66 8.50
C LEU A 72 6.12 -4.02 7.20
N SER A 73 7.38 -3.57 7.12
CA SER A 73 7.93 -3.06 5.85
C SER A 73 8.00 -4.16 4.79
N LEU A 74 8.33 -5.40 5.17
CA LEU A 74 8.31 -6.54 4.25
C LEU A 74 6.88 -6.88 3.80
N THR A 75 5.92 -6.90 4.73
CA THR A 75 4.51 -7.14 4.40
C THR A 75 3.96 -6.05 3.48
N LEU A 76 4.22 -4.77 3.78
CA LEU A 76 3.79 -3.63 2.97
C LEU A 76 4.47 -3.62 1.60
N ALA A 77 5.76 -3.97 1.52
CA ALA A 77 6.46 -4.10 0.25
C ALA A 77 5.87 -5.23 -0.61
N GLY A 78 5.60 -6.39 0.00
CA GLY A 78 4.92 -7.51 -0.68
C GLY A 78 3.54 -7.10 -1.18
N PHE A 79 2.76 -6.42 -0.34
CA PHE A 79 1.45 -5.87 -0.72
C PHE A 79 1.56 -4.90 -1.91
N SER A 80 2.52 -3.97 -1.91
CA SER A 80 2.74 -3.04 -3.02
C SER A 80 3.09 -3.74 -4.33
N VAL A 81 3.94 -4.76 -4.28
CA VAL A 81 4.30 -5.55 -5.47
C VAL A 81 3.08 -6.29 -6.01
N ILE A 82 2.34 -6.99 -5.16
CA ILE A 82 1.12 -7.72 -5.56
C ILE A 82 0.11 -6.76 -6.18
N SER A 83 -0.15 -5.62 -5.53
CA SER A 83 -1.07 -4.60 -6.03
C SER A 83 -0.66 -4.07 -7.41
N GLY A 84 0.63 -3.80 -7.61
CA GLY A 84 1.15 -3.34 -8.90
C GLY A 84 1.06 -4.42 -9.99
N SER A 85 1.39 -5.67 -9.65
CA SER A 85 1.30 -6.80 -10.57
C SER A 85 -0.14 -7.09 -11.00
N SER A 86 -1.12 -7.02 -10.08
CA SER A 86 -2.54 -7.18 -10.41
C SER A 86 -3.00 -6.12 -11.42
N PHE A 87 -2.57 -4.87 -11.25
CA PHE A 87 -2.90 -3.79 -12.18
C PHE A 87 -2.31 -4.04 -13.57
N ILE A 88 -1.03 -4.42 -13.64
CA ILE A 88 -0.34 -4.71 -14.92
C ILE A 88 -0.99 -5.91 -15.63
N LEU A 89 -1.32 -6.97 -14.88
CA LEU A 89 -1.95 -8.18 -15.42
C LEU A 89 -3.33 -7.88 -15.99
N THR A 90 -4.18 -7.16 -15.25
CA THR A 90 -5.51 -6.75 -15.73
C THR A 90 -5.41 -5.87 -16.97
N PHE A 91 -4.50 -4.88 -16.98
CA PHE A 91 -4.30 -4.03 -18.15
C PHE A 91 -3.85 -4.83 -19.39
N THR A 92 -3.00 -5.84 -19.20
CA THR A 92 -2.54 -6.72 -20.28
C THR A 92 -3.67 -7.59 -20.84
N ILE A 93 -4.52 -8.14 -19.96
CA ILE A 93 -5.65 -8.99 -20.38
C ILE A 93 -6.72 -8.17 -21.08
N VAL A 94 -7.10 -7.02 -20.51
CA VAL A 94 -8.12 -6.11 -21.06
C VAL A 94 -7.63 -5.48 -22.36
N GLY A 95 -6.37 -5.07 -22.45
CA GLY A 95 -5.78 -4.54 -23.69
C GLY A 95 -5.83 -5.53 -24.86
N LYS A 96 -5.78 -6.83 -24.58
CA LYS A 96 -5.88 -7.89 -25.59
C LYS A 96 -7.32 -8.17 -26.06
N GLN A 97 -8.35 -7.68 -25.36
CA GLN A 97 -9.76 -7.85 -25.74
C GLN A 97 -10.22 -6.86 -26.83
N TYR A 98 -9.43 -5.82 -27.11
CA TYR A 98 -9.74 -4.79 -28.11
C TYR A 98 -8.86 -4.86 -29.38
N THR A 99 -8.13 -5.97 -29.58
CA THR A 99 -7.37 -6.27 -30.81
C THR A 99 -7.77 -7.63 -31.35
#